data_AF-A0A8S2VU96-F1
#
_entry.id   AF-A0A8S2VU96-F1
#
_cell.length_a   1.000
_cell.length_b   1.000
_cell.length_c   1.000
_cell.angle_alpha   90.00
_cell.angle_beta   90.00
_cell.angle_gamma   90.00
#
_symmetry.space_group_name_H-M   'P 1'
#
loop_
_entity.id
_entity.type
_entity.pdbx_description
1 polymer ?
#
loop_
_entity_poly.entity_id
_entity_poly.type
_entity_poly.pdbx_seq_one_letter_code
_entity_poly.pdbx_strand_id
1 'polypeptide(L)'
;SIVPGLTISTLSHWLHTENNIIRIMYNVNVAKCNGSYAISSLTTNENNHRLENYLKLIFDKVAYYAGAVSESELDIMCALIGSGPAFFCTA
;
A
#
# COMPACT_ATOMS: atom_id res chain seq x y z
N SER A 1 7.27 -0.86 -2.20
CA SER A 1 7.08 -2.30 -1.99
C SER A 1 5.61 -2.63 -1.94
N ILE A 2 5.21 -3.77 -2.50
CA ILE A 2 3.84 -4.32 -2.44
C ILE A 2 3.80 -5.66 -1.70
N VAL A 3 4.92 -6.06 -1.09
CA VAL A 3 5.06 -7.35 -0.43
C VAL A 3 4.50 -7.26 0.99
N PRO A 4 3.47 -8.05 1.33
CA PRO A 4 2.97 -8.13 2.72
C PRO A 4 4.07 -8.62 3.67
N GLY A 5 4.05 -8.14 4.91
CA GLY A 5 4.98 -8.57 5.97
C GLY A 5 6.40 -7.99 5.91
N LEU A 6 6.79 -7.28 4.84
CA LEU A 6 8.07 -6.54 4.80
C LEU A 6 7.90 -5.10 5.28
N THR A 7 8.43 -4.77 6.45
CA THR A 7 8.38 -3.41 7.01
C THR A 7 9.27 -2.42 6.26
N ILE A 8 9.00 -1.13 6.40
CA ILE A 8 9.84 -0.03 5.90
C ILE A 8 11.23 -0.17 6.51
N SER A 9 11.34 -0.45 7.82
CA SER A 9 12.64 -0.68 8.47
C SER A 9 13.44 -1.82 7.83
N THR A 10 12.78 -2.93 7.49
CA THR A 10 13.43 -4.07 6.81
C THR A 10 13.93 -3.67 5.42
N LEU A 11 13.08 -2.97 4.65
CA LEU A 11 13.43 -2.49 3.32
C LEU A 11 14.56 -1.45 3.36
N SER A 12 14.52 -0.54 4.33
CA SER A 12 15.56 0.48 4.53
C SER A 12 16.90 -0.17 4.83
N HIS A 13 16.90 -1.21 5.66
CA HIS A 13 18.10 -1.97 5.98
C HIS A 13 18.67 -2.68 4.74
N TRP A 14 17.84 -3.36 3.95
CA TRP A 14 18.30 -4.09 2.75
C TRP A 14 18.81 -3.15 1.66
N LEU A 15 18.10 -2.04 1.43
CA LEU A 15 18.40 -1.10 0.36
C LEU A 15 19.40 -0.01 0.77
N HIS A 16 19.81 0.02 2.04
CA HIS A 16 20.70 1.02 2.61
C HIS A 16 20.22 2.46 2.33
N THR A 17 18.91 2.70 2.44
CA THR A 17 18.28 4.01 2.25
C THR A 17 17.09 4.16 3.19
N GLU A 18 16.93 5.33 3.79
CA GLU A 18 15.71 5.69 4.54
C GLU A 18 14.71 6.46 3.68
N ASN A 19 15.10 6.78 2.45
CA ASN A 19 14.34 7.60 1.52
C ASN A 19 13.72 6.76 0.41
N ASN A 20 12.63 7.27 -0.18
CA ASN A 20 11.97 6.73 -1.36
C ASN A 20 11.39 5.33 -1.18
N ILE A 21 11.07 4.96 0.07
CA ILE A 21 10.38 3.70 0.39
C ILE A 21 8.91 4.02 0.65
N ILE A 22 8.07 3.57 -0.27
CA ILE A 22 6.61 3.62 -0.16
C ILE A 22 6.09 2.19 -0.14
N ARG A 23 5.26 1.86 0.84
CA ARG A 23 4.55 0.59 0.93
C ARG A 23 3.12 0.77 0.44
N ILE A 24 2.65 -0.17 -0.36
CA ILE A 24 1.29 -0.18 -0.88
C ILE A 24 0.70 -1.56 -0.59
N MET A 25 -0.47 -1.57 0.03
CA MET A 25 -1.30 -2.77 0.16
C MET A 25 -2.47 -2.65 -0.80
N TYR A 26 -2.75 -3.69 -1.59
CA TYR A 26 -3.88 -3.73 -2.50
C TYR A 26 -4.49 -5.13 -2.54
N ASN A 27 -5.69 -5.27 -3.09
CA ASN A 27 -6.35 -6.56 -3.24
C ASN A 27 -6.37 -7.11 -4.67
N VAL A 28 -6.70 -8.39 -4.79
CA VAL A 28 -6.73 -9.11 -6.07
C VAL A 28 -7.65 -8.48 -7.13
N ASN A 29 -8.65 -7.70 -6.71
CA ASN A 29 -9.60 -7.04 -7.60
C ASN A 29 -8.99 -5.89 -8.42
N VAL A 30 -7.77 -5.43 -8.09
CA VAL A 30 -7.01 -4.48 -8.92
C VAL A 30 -6.84 -4.98 -10.36
N ALA A 31 -6.72 -6.31 -10.55
CA ALA A 31 -6.61 -6.91 -11.89
C ALA A 31 -7.86 -6.70 -12.77
N LYS A 32 -9.00 -6.33 -12.16
CA LYS A 32 -10.28 -6.05 -12.83
C LYS A 32 -10.64 -4.56 -12.82
N CYS A 33 -9.68 -3.69 -12.52
CA CYS A 33 -9.89 -2.24 -12.36
C CYS A 33 -10.95 -1.86 -11.32
N ASN A 34 -11.18 -2.73 -10.32
CA ASN A 34 -12.20 -2.54 -9.28
C ASN A 34 -11.64 -2.90 -7.89
N GLY A 35 -10.33 -2.74 -7.72
CA GLY A 35 -9.64 -3.06 -6.47
C GLY A 35 -9.73 -1.95 -5.44
N SER A 36 -9.09 -2.18 -4.31
CA SER A 36 -8.83 -1.14 -3.32
C SER A 36 -7.36 -1.18 -2.92
N TYR A 37 -6.82 -0.03 -2.54
CA TYR A 37 -5.44 0.06 -2.09
C TYR A 37 -5.26 1.10 -0.97
N ALA A 38 -4.25 0.88 -0.13
CA ALA A 38 -3.81 1.80 0.91
C ALA A 38 -2.30 2.04 0.76
N ILE A 39 -1.85 3.23 1.13
CA ILE A 39 -0.43 3.63 1.06
C ILE A 39 0.10 3.90 2.47
N SER A 40 1.36 3.53 2.70
CA SER A 40 2.15 4.00 3.83
C SER A 40 3.54 4.43 3.40
N SER A 41 3.99 5.56 3.92
CA SER A 41 5.30 6.12 3.67
C SER A 41 5.82 6.79 4.96
N LEU A 42 7.14 6.95 5.09
CA LEU A 42 7.69 7.81 6.14
C LEU A 42 7.37 9.26 5.76
N THR A 43 6.44 9.87 6.50
CA THR A 43 5.85 11.20 6.25
C THR A 43 6.84 12.37 6.42
N THR A 44 8.04 12.12 6.92
CA THR A 44 9.04 13.16 7.20
C THR A 44 9.82 13.64 5.97
N ASN A 45 9.68 12.98 4.81
CA ASN A 45 10.43 13.33 3.61
C ASN A 45 9.52 13.90 2.50
N GLU A 46 9.76 15.16 2.10
CA GLU A 46 9.01 15.82 1.01
C GLU A 46 9.04 15.03 -0.31
N ASN A 47 10.14 14.32 -0.59
CA ASN A 47 10.23 13.47 -1.77
C ASN A 47 9.27 12.28 -1.71
N ASN A 48 9.06 11.68 -0.53
CA ASN A 48 8.08 10.60 -0.37
C ASN A 48 6.67 11.10 -0.66
N HIS A 49 6.31 12.30 -0.21
CA HIS A 49 4.99 12.89 -0.49
C HIS A 49 4.76 13.12 -1.99
N ARG A 50 5.80 13.57 -2.73
CA ARG A 50 5.72 13.72 -4.19
C ARG A 50 5.53 12.36 -4.89
N LEU A 51 6.28 11.36 -4.47
CA LEU A 51 6.18 10.01 -5.01
C LEU A 51 4.84 9.34 -4.68
N GLU A 52 4.31 9.58 -3.48
CA GLU A 52 2.98 9.10 -3.06
C GLU A 52 1.89 9.67 -3.95
N ASN A 53 1.90 10.99 -4.21
CA ASN A 53 0.95 11.61 -5.14
C ASN A 53 1.07 11.05 -6.56
N TYR A 54 2.30 10.80 -7.03
CA TYR A 54 2.52 10.19 -8.34
C TYR A 54 1.97 8.75 -8.40
N LEU A 55 2.21 7.95 -7.38
CA LEU A 55 1.70 6.57 -7.29
C LEU A 55 0.18 6.53 -7.17
N LYS A 56 -0.40 7.45 -6.39
CA LYS A 56 -1.85 7.63 -6.27
C LYS A 56 -2.50 7.88 -7.64
N LEU A 57 -1.92 8.76 -8.46
CA LEU A 57 -2.41 9.02 -9.82
C LEU A 57 -2.39 7.78 -10.73
N ILE A 58 -1.50 6.83 -10.47
CA ILE A 58 -1.42 5.56 -11.21
C ILE A 58 -2.48 4.58 -10.68
N PHE A 59 -2.53 4.37 -9.36
CA PHE A 59 -3.43 3.40 -8.75
C PHE A 59 -4.90 3.81 -8.84
N ASP A 60 -5.22 5.11 -8.80
CA ASP A 60 -6.58 5.63 -8.95
C ASP A 60 -7.22 5.27 -10.30
N LYS A 61 -6.42 4.83 -11.29
CA LYS A 61 -6.93 4.33 -12.59
C LYS A 61 -7.49 2.92 -12.52
N VAL A 62 -7.13 2.14 -11.49
CA VAL A 62 -7.41 0.69 -11.40
C VAL A 62 -7.96 0.25 -10.04
N ALA A 63 -8.00 1.15 -9.06
CA ALA A 63 -8.36 0.83 -7.69
C ALA A 63 -8.87 2.06 -6.93
N TYR A 64 -9.74 1.82 -5.95
CA TYR A 64 -10.21 2.82 -5.01
C TYR A 64 -9.18 3.08 -3.91
N TYR A 65 -8.89 4.34 -3.67
CA TYR A 65 -8.00 4.76 -2.59
C TYR A 65 -8.70 4.64 -1.22
N ALA A 66 -8.21 3.72 -0.39
CA ALA A 66 -8.73 3.47 0.96
C ALA A 66 -8.10 4.40 2.02
N GLY A 67 -7.00 5.08 1.69
CA GLY A 67 -6.37 6.08 2.55
C GLY A 67 -4.85 5.93 2.69
N ALA A 68 -4.24 6.98 3.24
CA ALA A 68 -2.88 6.96 3.75
C ALA A 68 -2.94 6.48 5.19
N VAL A 69 -2.18 5.43 5.51
CA VAL A 69 -2.21 4.77 6.80
C VAL A 69 -0.80 4.66 7.37
N SER A 70 -0.72 4.57 8.70
CA SER A 70 0.54 4.21 9.35
C SER A 70 0.98 2.81 8.92
N GLU A 71 2.28 2.53 9.07
CA GLU A 71 2.81 1.21 8.74
C GLU A 71 2.14 0.10 9.57
N SER A 72 1.85 0.36 10.84
CA SER A 72 1.11 -0.57 11.70
C SER A 72 -0.31 -0.86 11.22
N GLU A 73 -0.94 0.10 10.55
CA GLU A 73 -2.29 -0.07 10.00
C GLU A 73 -2.28 -0.78 8.64
N LEU A 74 -1.13 -0.89 7.94
CA LEU A 74 -1.05 -1.68 6.71
C LEU A 74 -1.35 -3.17 6.94
N ASP A 75 -1.02 -3.70 8.11
CA ASP A 75 -1.33 -5.09 8.45
C ASP A 75 -2.84 -5.28 8.63
N ILE A 76 -3.53 -4.28 9.19
CA ILE A 76 -4.99 -4.25 9.27
C ILE A 76 -5.59 -4.17 7.86
N MET A 77 -5.02 -3.32 6.99
CA MET A 77 -5.44 -3.23 5.60
C MET A 77 -5.20 -4.53 4.84
N CYS A 78 -4.16 -5.30 5.15
CA CYS A 78 -3.98 -6.64 4.59
C CYS A 78 -5.15 -7.56 4.95
N ALA A 79 -5.59 -7.54 6.21
CA ALA A 79 -6.71 -8.36 6.66
C ALA A 79 -8.04 -7.92 6.03
N LEU A 80 -8.30 -6.61 5.94
CA LEU A 80 -9.56 -6.08 5.41
C LEU A 80 -9.60 -6.09 3.88
N ILE A 81 -8.64 -5.42 3.24
CA ILE A 81 -8.61 -5.21 1.80
C ILE A 81 -8.11 -6.48 1.12
N GLY A 82 -6.99 -7.03 1.58
CA GLY A 82 -6.36 -8.21 0.98
C GLY A 82 -7.24 -9.46 1.07
N SER A 83 -7.74 -9.78 2.27
CA SER A 83 -8.56 -10.98 2.49
C SER A 83 -10.06 -10.77 2.28
N GLY A 84 -10.55 -9.52 2.26
CA GLY A 84 -11.97 -9.19 2.09
C GLY A 84 -12.66 -9.88 0.90
N PRO A 85 -12.08 -9.89 -0.31
CA PRO A 85 -12.66 -10.60 -1.45
C PRO A 85 -12.87 -12.09 -1.19
N ALA A 86 -11.99 -12.76 -0.42
CA ALA A 86 -12.15 -14.17 -0.10
C ALA A 86 -13.37 -14.40 0.81
N PHE A 87 -13.56 -13.57 1.83
CA PHE A 87 -14.73 -13.65 2.71
C PHE A 87 -16.04 -13.42 1.94
N PHE A 88 -16.05 -12.50 0.97
CA PHE A 88 -17.24 -12.26 0.14
C PHE A 88 -17.54 -13.40 -0.83
N CYS A 89 -16.51 -14.04 -1.40
CA CYS A 89 -16.69 -15.18 -2.30
C CYS A 89 -17.14 -16.47 -1.60
N THR A 90 -16.97 -16.56 -0.27
CA THR A 90 -17.41 -17.70 0.54
C THR A 90 -18.77 -17.51 1.21
N ALA A 91 -19.37 -16.32 1.12
CA ALA A 91 -20.69 -15.98 1.66
C ALA A 91 -21.77 -16.13 0.57
#